data_AF-A0A821IUI9-F1
#
_entry.id   AF-A0A821IUI9-F1
#
_cell.length_a   1.000
_cell.length_b   1.000
_cell.length_c   1.000
_cell.angle_alpha   90.00
_cell.angle_beta   90.00
_cell.angle_gamma   90.00
#
_symmetry.space_group_name_H-M   'P 1'
#
loop_
_entity.id
_entity.type
_entity.pdbx_description
1 polymer ?
#
loop_
_entity_poly.entity_id
_entity_poly.type
_entity_poly.pdbx_seq_one_letter_code
_entity_poly.pdbx_strand_id
1 'polypeptide(L)'
;LEIFASADTAYVLAYSVIMLTTDLHSKNVKNKMTKEQYIKMNRGINESRDLPEEFLSKIYDEIENEEIKLKVTTLRRGANAVGATGTKENITSDKQRELLFHMQMKDIECIARDLMSNAGSSTEEFTTAKHLEHVRPMFQKAWSPCLAAFSVGLQDSDQIDLAHLCLTGISYSIRIACIFHTELERNAFIQALSRFTLLMTTSQVIEIKAKNVECLKTLISVAQTDGNYLGEAWYDILKCISQLELAQLFGINANKARLNVANHHHHHHQYQNLTSNSSAYTFSLPFDNLFYSEKGLKSLVFNEIYLTY
;
A
#
# COMPACT_ATOMS: atom_id res chain seq x y z
N LEU A 1 42.90 -9.15 -2.25
CA LEU A 1 43.41 -10.50 -1.91
C LEU A 1 42.22 -11.45 -1.99
N GLU A 2 42.15 -12.26 -3.04
CA GLU A 2 41.11 -13.28 -3.20
C GLU A 2 41.41 -14.43 -2.25
N ILE A 3 40.65 -14.51 -1.15
CA ILE A 3 40.77 -15.57 -0.13
C ILE A 3 40.20 -16.90 -0.66
N PHE A 4 39.27 -16.83 -1.60
CA PHE A 4 38.60 -17.98 -2.22
C PHE A 4 39.15 -18.22 -3.62
N ALA A 5 39.50 -19.47 -3.93
CA ALA A 5 39.94 -19.87 -5.28
C ALA A 5 38.77 -19.90 -6.27
N SER A 6 37.56 -20.20 -5.80
CA SER A 6 36.35 -20.20 -6.63
C SER A 6 35.10 -19.83 -5.81
N ALA A 7 34.01 -19.52 -6.53
CA ALA A 7 32.69 -19.29 -5.93
C ALA A 7 32.17 -20.54 -5.19
N ASP A 8 32.56 -21.75 -5.65
CA ASP A 8 32.16 -23.01 -5.02
C ASP A 8 32.75 -23.13 -3.61
N THR A 9 33.99 -22.67 -3.38
CA THR A 9 34.59 -22.62 -2.05
C THR A 9 33.79 -21.73 -1.09
N ALA A 10 33.35 -20.56 -1.55
CA ALA A 10 32.53 -19.67 -0.74
C ALA A 10 31.16 -20.27 -0.41
N TYR A 11 30.55 -20.98 -1.37
CA TYR A 11 29.27 -21.67 -1.19
C TYR A 11 29.35 -22.81 -0.16
N VAL A 12 30.38 -23.66 -0.27
CA VAL A 12 30.61 -24.75 0.70
C VAL A 12 30.91 -24.21 2.09
N LEU A 13 31.71 -23.14 2.19
CA LEU A 13 31.99 -22.48 3.47
C LEU A 13 30.72 -21.86 4.09
N ALA A 14 29.84 -21.26 3.28
CA ALA A 14 28.58 -20.72 3.78
C ALA A 14 27.70 -21.80 4.41
N TYR A 15 27.64 -23.01 3.83
CA TYR A 15 26.94 -24.14 4.45
C TYR A 15 27.59 -24.59 5.75
N SER A 16 28.92 -24.64 5.82
CA SER A 16 29.61 -25.05 7.04
C SER A 16 29.38 -24.03 8.17
N VAL A 17 29.28 -22.74 7.86
CA VAL A 17 28.90 -21.67 8.80
C VAL A 17 27.47 -21.83 9.33
N ILE A 18 26.49 -22.13 8.47
CA ILE A 18 25.11 -22.38 8.88
C ILE A 18 25.02 -23.62 9.78
N MET A 19 25.77 -24.67 9.42
CA MET A 19 25.86 -25.91 10.21
C MET A 19 26.48 -25.64 11.59
N LEU A 20 27.58 -24.88 11.64
CA LEU A 20 28.24 -24.51 12.88
C LEU A 20 27.33 -23.66 13.79
N THR A 21 26.58 -22.72 13.22
CA THR A 21 25.60 -21.93 13.98
C THR A 21 24.55 -22.83 14.63
N THR A 22 24.01 -23.79 13.87
CA THR A 22 23.02 -24.73 14.39
C THR A 22 23.62 -25.62 15.49
N ASP A 23 24.86 -26.08 15.31
CA ASP A 23 25.57 -26.93 16.27
C ASP A 23 25.87 -26.20 17.59
N LEU A 24 26.39 -24.97 17.51
CA LEU A 24 26.78 -24.19 18.68
C LEU A 24 25.60 -23.59 19.45
N HIS A 25 24.49 -23.24 18.79
CA HIS A 25 23.39 -22.50 19.45
C HIS A 25 22.12 -23.31 19.69
N SER A 26 21.95 -24.46 19.05
CA SER A 26 20.78 -25.32 19.28
C SER A 26 20.86 -26.06 20.61
N LYS A 27 19.82 -25.91 21.45
CA LYS A 27 19.67 -26.65 22.72
C LYS A 27 19.54 -28.16 22.54
N ASN A 28 19.24 -28.62 21.33
CA ASN A 28 19.07 -30.04 21.01
C ASN A 28 20.42 -30.75 20.76
N VAL A 29 21.50 -30.00 20.56
CA VAL A 29 22.85 -30.54 20.34
C VAL A 29 23.57 -30.62 21.68
N LYS A 30 23.82 -31.83 22.15
CA LYS A 30 24.47 -32.09 23.45
C LYS A 30 26.00 -32.00 23.37
N ASN A 31 26.57 -32.48 22.28
CA ASN A 31 28.00 -32.49 22.04
C ASN A 31 28.29 -31.51 20.92
N LYS A 32 28.85 -30.35 21.27
CA LYS A 32 29.16 -29.29 20.32
C LYS A 32 30.50 -29.55 19.64
N MET A 33 30.60 -29.16 18.38
CA MET A 33 31.80 -29.21 17.57
C MET A 33 32.85 -28.26 18.15
N THR A 34 34.07 -28.72 18.35
CA THR A 34 35.18 -27.85 18.79
C THR A 34 35.78 -27.08 17.61
N LYS A 35 36.54 -26.02 17.90
CA LYS A 35 37.25 -25.23 16.89
C LYS A 35 38.15 -26.09 16.00
N GLU A 36 38.90 -27.02 16.59
CA GLU A 36 39.80 -27.92 15.87
C GLU A 36 39.02 -28.88 14.96
N GLN A 37 37.84 -29.33 15.41
CA GLN A 37 36.95 -30.16 14.61
C GLN A 37 36.38 -29.38 13.43
N TYR A 38 36.00 -28.12 13.62
CA TYR A 38 35.52 -27.24 12.56
C TYR A 38 36.61 -26.96 11.50
N ILE A 39 37.84 -26.68 11.93
CA ILE A 39 38.99 -26.50 11.02
C ILE A 39 39.26 -27.78 10.23
N LYS A 40 39.27 -28.94 10.91
CA LYS A 40 39.48 -30.24 10.27
C LYS A 40 38.38 -30.58 9.27
N MET A 41 37.12 -30.25 9.58
CA MET A 41 35.96 -30.48 8.71
C MET A 41 36.05 -29.69 7.40
N ASN A 42 36.64 -28.49 7.43
CA ASN A 42 36.77 -27.60 6.27
C ASN A 42 38.11 -27.74 5.52
N ARG A 43 38.87 -28.83 5.72
CA ARG A 43 40.08 -29.09 4.93
C ARG A 43 39.76 -29.44 3.49
N GLY A 44 40.56 -28.94 2.55
CA GLY A 44 40.46 -29.21 1.12
C GLY A 44 39.35 -28.47 0.37
N ILE A 45 38.57 -27.60 1.03
CA ILE A 45 37.41 -26.94 0.39
C ILE A 45 37.81 -25.84 -0.61
N ASN A 46 39.07 -25.40 -0.60
CA ASN A 46 39.59 -24.35 -1.48
C ASN A 46 40.25 -24.95 -2.73
N GLU A 47 39.48 -25.69 -3.52
CA GLU A 47 39.96 -26.46 -4.69
C GLU A 47 41.08 -27.45 -4.34
N SER A 48 40.83 -28.33 -3.38
CA SER A 48 41.81 -29.31 -2.85
C SER A 48 42.94 -28.68 -2.01
N ARG A 49 42.86 -27.38 -1.73
CA ARG A 49 43.71 -26.68 -0.75
C ARG A 49 42.91 -26.34 0.50
N ASP A 50 43.64 -26.05 1.57
CA ASP A 50 43.07 -25.60 2.83
C ASP A 50 42.87 -24.07 2.84
N LEU A 51 41.82 -23.60 3.52
CA LEU A 51 41.71 -22.19 3.90
C LEU A 51 42.65 -21.90 5.08
N PRO A 52 43.12 -20.65 5.25
CA PRO A 52 43.95 -20.29 6.40
C PRO A 52 43.28 -20.66 7.73
N GLU A 53 43.98 -21.36 8.61
CA GLU A 53 43.42 -21.81 9.89
C GLU A 53 42.99 -20.63 10.78
N GLU A 54 43.70 -19.50 10.71
CA GLU A 54 43.34 -18.26 11.40
C GLU A 54 41.99 -17.70 10.92
N PHE A 55 41.70 -17.80 9.63
CA PHE A 55 40.43 -17.35 9.05
C PHE A 55 39.26 -18.20 9.54
N LEU A 56 39.42 -19.53 9.54
CA LEU A 56 38.42 -20.46 10.07
C LEU A 56 38.24 -20.34 11.59
N SER A 57 39.34 -20.10 12.32
CA SER A 57 39.32 -19.86 13.77
C SER A 57 38.52 -18.62 14.11
N LYS A 58 38.71 -17.53 13.36
CA LYS A 58 37.97 -16.29 13.55
C LYS A 58 36.47 -16.47 13.32
N ILE A 59 36.08 -17.18 12.25
CA ILE A 59 34.67 -17.51 11.99
C ILE A 59 34.07 -18.31 13.14
N TYR A 60 34.80 -19.29 13.66
CA TYR A 60 34.33 -20.09 14.80
C TYR A 60 34.12 -19.23 16.04
N ASP A 61 35.10 -18.39 16.39
CA ASP A 61 35.04 -17.51 17.57
C ASP A 61 33.90 -16.49 17.46
N GLU A 62 33.66 -15.92 16.28
CA GLU A 62 32.55 -15.00 16.05
C GLU A 62 31.20 -15.70 16.24
N ILE A 63 31.02 -16.89 15.66
CA ILE A 63 29.76 -17.64 15.77
C ILE A 63 29.57 -18.14 17.21
N GLU A 64 30.61 -18.61 17.90
CA GLU A 64 30.49 -19.04 19.30
C GLU A 64 29.99 -17.91 20.22
N ASN A 65 30.46 -16.68 19.98
CA ASN A 65 30.07 -15.52 20.76
C ASN A 65 28.71 -14.93 20.36
N GLU A 66 28.37 -14.92 19.07
CA GLU A 66 27.14 -14.32 18.55
C GLU A 66 26.38 -15.27 17.60
N GLU A 67 25.16 -15.65 17.99
CA GLU A 67 24.27 -16.44 17.13
C GLU A 67 23.80 -15.61 15.92
N ILE A 68 23.95 -16.18 14.72
CA ILE A 68 23.40 -15.61 13.49
C ILE A 68 21.87 -15.68 13.54
N LYS A 69 21.24 -14.57 13.93
CA LYS A 69 19.77 -14.43 13.95
C LYS A 69 19.22 -14.28 12.54
N LEU A 70 18.62 -15.34 12.02
CA LEU A 70 17.90 -15.28 10.75
C LEU A 70 16.64 -14.41 10.87
N LYS A 71 16.64 -13.25 10.22
CA LYS A 71 15.42 -12.44 9.97
C LYS A 71 14.54 -13.09 8.88
N VAL A 72 14.12 -14.35 9.08
CA VAL A 72 13.31 -15.17 8.15
C VAL A 72 11.94 -14.53 7.81
N THR A 73 11.50 -13.52 8.56
CA THR A 73 10.19 -12.87 8.38
C THR A 73 10.08 -11.99 7.12
N THR A 74 11.18 -11.63 6.46
CA THR A 74 11.15 -10.82 5.22
C THR A 74 10.83 -11.63 3.96
N LEU A 75 11.23 -12.90 3.88
CA LEU A 75 11.05 -13.73 2.67
C LEU A 75 9.69 -14.45 2.60
N ARG A 76 9.01 -14.67 3.74
CA ARG A 76 7.71 -15.37 3.77
C ARG A 76 6.49 -14.45 3.57
N ARG A 77 6.70 -13.13 3.54
CA ARG A 77 5.60 -12.14 3.53
C ARG A 77 5.16 -11.69 2.12
N GLY A 78 5.86 -12.09 1.05
CA GLY A 78 5.48 -11.78 -0.33
C GLY A 78 4.51 -12.76 -1.00
N ALA A 79 4.31 -13.96 -0.44
CA ALA A 79 3.60 -15.05 -1.14
C ALA A 79 2.25 -15.49 -0.52
N ASN A 80 1.94 -15.13 0.73
CA ASN A 80 0.78 -15.70 1.46
C ASN A 80 -0.26 -14.66 1.91
N ALA A 81 -0.45 -13.57 1.16
CA ALA A 81 -1.59 -12.67 1.34
C ALA A 81 -2.82 -13.08 0.49
N VAL A 82 -2.75 -14.22 -0.23
CA VAL A 82 -3.89 -14.74 -0.99
C VAL A 82 -3.96 -16.26 -0.80
N GLY A 83 -5.07 -16.74 -0.24
CA GLY A 83 -5.46 -18.14 -0.30
C GLY A 83 -5.13 -18.96 0.95
N ALA A 84 -6.14 -19.12 1.80
CA ALA A 84 -6.20 -20.21 2.76
C ALA A 84 -6.25 -21.56 2.01
N THR A 85 -5.34 -22.48 2.32
CA THR A 85 -5.59 -23.93 2.29
C THR A 85 -4.65 -24.62 3.29
N GLY A 86 -5.16 -25.68 3.91
CA GLY A 86 -4.77 -26.09 5.24
C GLY A 86 -3.51 -26.95 5.35
N THR A 87 -2.99 -27.01 6.57
CA THR A 87 -2.55 -28.27 7.17
C THR A 87 -2.79 -28.20 8.69
N LYS A 88 -3.19 -29.35 9.24
CA LYS A 88 -3.92 -29.56 10.49
C LYS A 88 -3.04 -29.39 11.73
N GLU A 89 -3.47 -28.56 12.69
CA GLU A 89 -3.34 -28.84 14.13
C GLU A 89 -4.55 -28.27 14.88
N ASN A 90 -5.09 -29.06 15.81
CA ASN A 90 -6.28 -28.77 16.60
C ASN A 90 -6.04 -27.56 17.53
N ILE A 91 -6.51 -26.37 17.13
CA ILE A 91 -6.69 -25.25 18.07
C ILE A 91 -8.15 -25.27 18.52
N THR A 92 -8.36 -25.82 19.71
CA THR A 92 -9.65 -25.88 20.41
C THR A 92 -10.01 -24.48 20.92
N SER A 93 -11.24 -24.03 20.63
CA SER A 93 -11.85 -22.76 21.06
C SER A 93 -11.48 -21.51 20.24
N ASP A 94 -12.50 -20.88 19.64
CA ASP A 94 -12.38 -19.64 18.85
C ASP A 94 -11.71 -18.50 19.64
N LYS A 95 -11.93 -18.47 20.96
CA LYS A 95 -11.30 -17.50 21.87
C LYS A 95 -9.78 -17.69 21.96
N GLN A 96 -9.29 -18.92 21.81
CA GLN A 96 -7.86 -19.22 21.80
C GLN A 96 -7.22 -18.82 20.46
N ARG A 97 -7.97 -18.89 19.37
CA ARG A 97 -7.56 -18.37 18.05
C ARG A 97 -7.42 -16.84 18.07
N GLU A 98 -8.40 -16.16 18.66
CA GLU A 98 -8.39 -14.70 18.80
C GLU A 98 -7.26 -14.21 19.71
N LEU A 99 -7.02 -14.91 20.83
CA LEU A 99 -5.90 -14.62 21.72
C LEU A 99 -4.55 -14.80 21.01
N LEU A 100 -4.38 -15.89 20.25
CA LEU A 100 -3.17 -16.12 19.47
C LEU A 100 -2.96 -15.05 18.40
N PHE A 101 -4.03 -14.60 17.74
CA PHE A 101 -3.95 -13.50 16.77
C PHE A 101 -3.57 -12.17 17.43
N HIS A 102 -4.17 -11.85 18.58
CA HIS A 102 -3.83 -10.65 19.35
C HIS A 102 -2.38 -10.66 19.85
N MET A 103 -1.90 -11.81 20.34
CA MET A 103 -0.52 -11.98 20.75
C MET A 103 0.44 -11.84 19.57
N GLN A 104 0.14 -12.48 18.42
CA GLN A 104 0.93 -12.33 17.19
C GLN A 104 0.95 -10.89 16.67
N MET A 105 -0.18 -10.18 16.71
CA MET A 105 -0.25 -8.76 16.34
C MET A 105 0.61 -7.89 17.24
N LYS A 106 0.62 -8.17 18.56
CA LYS A 106 1.45 -7.43 19.53
C LYS A 106 2.94 -7.69 19.35
N ASP A 107 3.33 -8.92 19.02
CA ASP A 107 4.71 -9.26 18.69
C ASP A 107 5.15 -8.56 17.39
N ILE A 108 4.27 -8.53 16.38
CA ILE A 108 4.51 -7.80 15.13
C ILE A 108 4.64 -6.29 15.38
N GLU A 109 3.82 -5.73 16.26
CA GLU A 109 3.89 -4.32 16.66
C GLU A 109 5.21 -4.01 17.37
N CYS A 110 5.65 -4.88 18.29
CA CYS A 110 6.91 -4.73 19.00
C CYS A 110 8.09 -4.79 18.01
N ILE A 111 8.08 -5.77 17.11
CA ILE A 111 9.11 -5.92 16.07
C ILE A 111 9.10 -4.72 15.10
N ALA A 112 7.93 -4.23 14.70
CA ALA A 112 7.81 -3.06 13.83
C ALA A 112 8.37 -1.81 14.51
N ARG A 113 8.06 -1.63 15.81
CA ARG A 113 8.59 -0.53 16.61
C ARG A 113 10.10 -0.60 16.74
N ASP A 114 10.63 -1.79 17.02
CA ASP A 114 12.07 -2.01 17.19
C ASP A 114 12.84 -1.87 15.86
N LEU A 115 12.26 -2.30 14.75
CA LEU A 115 12.79 -2.05 13.40
C LEU A 115 12.73 -0.55 13.04
N MET A 116 11.65 0.15 13.38
CA MET A 116 11.52 1.59 13.14
C MET A 116 12.45 2.42 14.03
N SER A 117 12.73 1.99 15.27
CA SER A 117 13.70 2.65 16.14
C SER A 117 15.15 2.37 15.75
N ASN A 118 15.47 1.13 15.34
CA ASN A 118 16.82 0.74 14.95
C ASN A 118 17.19 1.15 13.52
N ALA A 119 16.22 1.45 12.64
CA ALA A 119 16.47 2.07 11.34
C ALA A 119 16.97 3.53 11.45
N GLY A 120 16.87 4.15 12.62
CA GLY A 120 17.37 5.52 12.86
C GLY A 120 18.83 5.61 13.30
N SER A 121 19.52 4.49 13.56
CA SER A 121 20.86 4.48 14.19
C SER A 121 22.00 3.96 13.30
N SER A 122 21.73 3.48 12.08
CA SER A 122 22.75 3.37 11.05
C SER A 122 22.90 4.72 10.36
N THR A 123 23.96 5.46 10.68
CA THR A 123 24.39 6.63 9.91
C THR A 123 24.91 6.15 8.56
N GLU A 124 24.02 5.70 7.68
CA GLU A 124 24.36 5.56 6.27
C GLU A 124 24.69 6.96 5.75
N GLU A 125 25.83 7.09 5.06
CA GLU A 125 26.26 8.35 4.48
C GLU A 125 25.30 8.70 3.32
N PHE A 126 24.26 9.48 3.63
CA PHE A 126 23.28 9.89 2.64
C PHE A 126 23.88 10.91 1.69
N THR A 127 23.97 10.56 0.42
CA THR A 127 24.34 11.49 -0.64
C THR A 127 23.09 12.12 -1.23
N THR A 128 23.07 13.46 -1.33
CA THR A 128 21.96 14.19 -1.94
C THR A 128 21.97 13.98 -3.45
N ALA A 129 20.96 13.28 -3.97
CA ALA A 129 20.73 13.13 -5.40
C ALA A 129 20.39 14.49 -6.04
N LYS A 130 21.17 14.92 -7.04
CA LYS A 130 20.94 16.18 -7.77
C LYS A 130 20.40 15.98 -9.19
N HIS A 131 20.45 14.75 -9.70
CA HIS A 131 20.07 14.42 -11.07
C HIS A 131 18.65 13.83 -11.14
N LEU A 132 17.94 14.18 -12.22
CA LEU A 132 16.56 13.73 -12.49
C LEU A 132 16.46 12.20 -12.61
N GLU A 133 17.54 11.54 -13.04
CA GLU A 133 17.60 10.08 -13.23
C GLU A 133 17.33 9.28 -11.94
N HIS A 134 17.59 9.86 -10.78
CA HIS A 134 17.36 9.20 -9.49
C HIS A 134 15.91 9.25 -9.03
N VAL A 135 15.11 10.18 -9.56
CA VAL A 135 13.73 10.40 -9.08
C VAL A 135 12.84 9.19 -9.37
N ARG A 136 12.95 8.60 -10.56
CA ARG A 136 12.19 7.39 -10.94
C ARG A 136 12.46 6.21 -9.98
N PRO A 137 13.70 5.71 -9.80
CA PRO A 137 13.95 4.58 -8.91
C PRO A 137 13.62 4.90 -7.45
N MET A 138 13.81 6.14 -6.98
CA MET A 138 13.39 6.54 -5.64
C MET A 138 11.87 6.45 -5.48
N PHE A 139 11.11 6.98 -6.44
CA PHE A 139 9.65 6.90 -6.43
C PHE A 139 9.15 5.46 -6.51
N GLN A 140 9.77 4.60 -7.33
CA GLN A 140 9.45 3.17 -7.42
C GLN A 140 9.59 2.42 -6.09
N LYS A 141 10.42 2.91 -5.17
CA LYS A 141 10.55 2.35 -3.81
C LYS A 141 9.60 3.00 -2.81
N ALA A 142 9.29 4.28 -2.96
CA ALA A 142 8.51 5.05 -2.00
C ALA A 142 6.99 5.06 -2.25
N TRP A 143 6.52 4.81 -3.47
CA TRP A 143 5.12 5.05 -3.84
C TRP A 143 4.12 4.20 -3.05
N SER A 144 4.44 2.92 -2.78
CA SER A 144 3.53 1.99 -2.10
C SER A 144 3.24 2.40 -0.65
N PRO A 145 4.25 2.67 0.21
CA PRO A 145 3.99 3.19 1.55
C PRO A 145 3.33 4.58 1.54
N CYS A 146 3.66 5.45 0.57
CA CYS A 146 2.97 6.73 0.41
C CYS A 146 1.48 6.54 0.11
N LEU A 147 1.14 5.66 -0.85
CA LEU A 147 -0.23 5.34 -1.20
C LEU A 147 -1.00 4.79 0.00
N ALA A 148 -0.40 3.89 0.77
CA ALA A 148 -1.00 3.33 1.98
C ALA A 148 -1.27 4.43 3.02
N ALA A 149 -0.29 5.29 3.30
CA ALA A 149 -0.43 6.38 4.27
C ALA A 149 -1.53 7.37 3.87
N PHE A 150 -1.58 7.78 2.59
CA PHE A 150 -2.64 8.67 2.10
C PHE A 150 -4.01 8.01 2.16
N SER A 151 -4.10 6.72 1.78
CA SER A 151 -5.37 5.98 1.78
C SER A 151 -5.94 5.84 3.18
N VAL A 152 -5.11 5.51 4.17
CA VAL A 152 -5.52 5.44 5.59
C VAL A 152 -5.96 6.82 6.09
N GLY A 153 -5.20 7.88 5.78
CA GLY A 153 -5.56 9.25 6.14
C GLY A 153 -6.90 9.70 5.55
N LEU A 154 -7.21 9.29 4.32
CA LEU A 154 -8.49 9.55 3.65
C LEU A 154 -9.66 8.73 4.21
N GLN A 155 -9.40 7.49 4.63
CA GLN A 155 -10.42 6.58 5.12
C GLN A 155 -10.84 6.91 6.56
N ASP A 156 -9.87 7.00 7.47
CA ASP A 156 -10.09 7.01 8.92
C ASP A 156 -10.17 8.42 9.53
N SER A 157 -9.76 9.46 8.79
CA SER A 157 -9.84 10.83 9.28
C SER A 157 -11.16 11.50 8.92
N ASP A 158 -11.70 12.23 9.89
CA ASP A 158 -12.82 13.17 9.72
C ASP A 158 -12.34 14.63 9.54
N GLN A 159 -11.02 14.87 9.59
CA GLN A 159 -10.44 16.21 9.45
C GLN A 159 -10.26 16.59 7.98
N ILE A 160 -10.80 17.75 7.60
CA ILE A 160 -10.77 18.26 6.21
C ILE A 160 -9.34 18.57 5.76
N ASP A 161 -8.52 19.15 6.64
CA ASP A 161 -7.14 19.53 6.31
C ASP A 161 -6.27 18.31 6.01
N LEU A 162 -6.41 17.23 6.80
CA LEU A 162 -5.67 15.99 6.56
C LEU A 162 -6.09 15.34 5.25
N ALA A 163 -7.40 15.32 4.96
CA ALA A 163 -7.91 14.82 3.68
C ALA A 163 -7.34 15.63 2.50
N HIS A 164 -7.27 16.96 2.62
CA HIS A 164 -6.68 17.83 1.59
C HIS A 164 -5.18 17.53 1.38
N LEU A 165 -4.40 17.35 2.46
CA LEU A 165 -2.99 16.95 2.34
C LEU A 165 -2.82 15.59 1.66
N CYS A 166 -3.64 14.61 2.01
CA CYS A 166 -3.61 13.28 1.39
C CYS A 166 -3.96 13.35 -0.11
N LEU A 167 -4.99 14.11 -0.49
CA LEU A 167 -5.38 14.31 -1.90
C LEU A 167 -4.30 15.05 -2.69
N THR A 168 -3.67 16.04 -2.07
CA THR A 168 -2.53 16.75 -2.66
C THR A 168 -1.34 15.81 -2.88
N GLY A 169 -1.04 14.97 -1.89
CA GLY A 169 0.01 13.94 -1.99
C GLY A 169 -0.26 12.91 -3.09
N ILE A 170 -1.51 12.44 -3.21
CA ILE A 170 -1.94 11.56 -4.30
C ILE A 170 -1.78 12.26 -5.66
N SER A 171 -2.20 13.52 -5.77
CA SER A 171 -2.09 14.29 -7.03
C SER A 171 -0.65 14.44 -7.49
N TYR A 172 0.26 14.79 -6.58
CA TYR A 172 1.69 14.88 -6.91
C TYR A 172 2.30 13.52 -7.24
N SER A 173 1.87 12.46 -6.57
CA SER A 173 2.33 11.10 -6.88
C SER A 173 1.90 10.67 -8.28
N ILE A 174 0.67 10.98 -8.69
CA ILE A 174 0.19 10.75 -10.06
C ILE A 174 0.99 11.58 -11.06
N ARG A 175 1.23 12.86 -10.78
CA ARG A 175 2.02 13.75 -11.64
C ARG A 175 3.44 13.21 -11.86
N ILE A 176 4.11 12.75 -10.80
CA ILE A 176 5.44 12.11 -10.91
C ILE A 176 5.33 10.85 -11.77
N ALA A 177 4.34 10.00 -11.53
CA ALA A 177 4.15 8.77 -12.29
C ALA A 177 3.88 9.03 -13.79
N CYS A 178 3.15 10.10 -14.12
CA CYS A 178 2.92 10.56 -15.48
C CYS A 178 4.21 11.04 -16.16
N ILE A 179 5.01 11.86 -15.48
CA ILE A 179 6.28 12.40 -16.01
C ILE A 179 7.29 11.29 -16.33
N PHE A 180 7.38 10.27 -15.47
CA PHE A 180 8.33 9.16 -15.64
C PHE A 180 7.75 7.94 -16.36
N HIS A 181 6.51 8.03 -16.85
CA HIS A 181 5.79 6.95 -17.53
C HIS A 181 5.78 5.64 -16.73
N THR A 182 5.57 5.73 -15.42
CA THR A 182 5.52 4.56 -14.52
C THR A 182 4.06 4.11 -14.37
N GLU A 183 3.64 3.20 -15.25
CA GLU A 183 2.23 2.84 -15.44
C GLU A 183 1.61 2.16 -14.23
N LEU A 184 2.35 1.24 -13.58
CA LEU A 184 1.87 0.50 -12.42
C LEU A 184 1.47 1.45 -11.28
N GLU A 185 2.37 2.38 -10.96
CA GLU A 185 2.22 3.37 -9.90
C GLU A 185 1.07 4.33 -10.23
N ARG A 186 1.06 4.88 -11.46
CA ARG A 186 0.02 5.78 -11.95
C ARG A 186 -1.36 5.14 -11.82
N ASN A 187 -1.52 3.92 -12.33
CA ASN A 187 -2.78 3.20 -12.32
C ASN A 187 -3.22 2.90 -10.88
N ALA A 188 -2.31 2.52 -9.99
CA ALA A 188 -2.62 2.25 -8.59
C ALA A 188 -3.16 3.48 -7.84
N PHE A 189 -2.54 4.65 -8.00
CA PHE A 189 -3.04 5.89 -7.39
C PHE A 189 -4.40 6.31 -7.94
N ILE A 190 -4.60 6.21 -9.26
CA ILE A 190 -5.87 6.59 -9.90
C ILE A 190 -6.99 5.63 -9.48
N GLN A 191 -6.73 4.32 -9.43
CA GLN A 191 -7.69 3.33 -8.96
C GLN A 191 -8.05 3.56 -7.49
N ALA A 192 -7.07 3.87 -6.63
CA ALA A 192 -7.34 4.20 -5.24
C ALA A 192 -8.24 5.45 -5.13
N LEU A 193 -7.90 6.54 -5.83
CA LEU A 193 -8.67 7.78 -5.83
C LEU A 193 -10.10 7.57 -6.37
N SER A 194 -10.23 6.79 -7.44
CA SER A 194 -11.52 6.37 -8.01
C SER A 194 -12.39 5.65 -6.97
N ARG A 195 -11.84 4.70 -6.20
CA ARG A 195 -12.60 4.00 -5.15
C ARG A 195 -13.08 4.93 -4.05
N PHE A 196 -12.29 5.95 -3.68
CA PHE A 196 -12.69 6.93 -2.67
C PHE A 196 -13.83 7.87 -3.12
N THR A 197 -14.13 7.97 -4.42
CA THR A 197 -15.33 8.71 -4.87
C THR A 197 -16.64 7.99 -4.53
N LEU A 198 -16.60 6.69 -4.21
CA LEU A 198 -17.74 5.83 -3.84
C LEU A 198 -18.88 5.74 -4.89
N LEU A 199 -18.70 6.35 -6.06
CA LEU A 199 -19.64 6.32 -7.18
C LEU A 199 -19.73 4.95 -7.86
N MET A 200 -18.70 4.11 -7.69
CA MET A 200 -18.62 2.79 -8.30
C MET A 200 -19.20 1.66 -7.45
N THR A 201 -19.68 1.93 -6.23
CA THR A 201 -20.20 0.90 -5.33
C THR A 201 -21.69 0.68 -5.59
N THR A 202 -22.02 -0.37 -6.35
CA THR A 202 -23.39 -0.72 -6.78
C THR A 202 -24.31 -1.18 -5.64
N SER A 203 -23.81 -1.47 -4.43
CA SER A 203 -24.56 -2.30 -3.45
C SER A 203 -25.05 -1.63 -2.18
N GLN A 204 -24.67 -0.40 -1.83
CA GLN A 204 -25.17 0.22 -0.60
C GLN A 204 -25.42 1.71 -0.80
N VAL A 205 -26.48 2.23 -0.17
CA VAL A 205 -26.76 3.66 -0.02
C VAL A 205 -25.66 4.24 0.87
N ILE A 206 -24.50 4.52 0.28
CA ILE A 206 -23.38 5.14 0.98
C ILE A 206 -23.62 6.63 0.95
N GLU A 207 -23.70 7.23 2.14
CA GLU A 207 -23.78 8.68 2.30
C GLU A 207 -22.53 9.32 1.69
N ILE A 208 -22.71 10.12 0.64
CA ILE A 208 -21.61 10.83 -0.01
C ILE A 208 -21.16 11.96 0.92
N LYS A 209 -20.01 11.77 1.57
CA LYS A 209 -19.38 12.79 2.42
C LYS A 209 -18.66 13.84 1.57
N ALA A 210 -18.44 15.03 2.12
CA ALA A 210 -17.72 16.13 1.46
C ALA A 210 -16.34 15.69 0.92
N LYS A 211 -15.64 14.79 1.65
CA LYS A 211 -14.36 14.23 1.21
C LYS A 211 -14.42 13.46 -0.12
N ASN A 212 -15.53 12.79 -0.40
CA ASN A 212 -15.72 12.04 -1.65
C ASN A 212 -15.86 12.99 -2.85
N VAL A 213 -16.50 14.15 -2.63
CA VAL A 213 -16.61 15.23 -3.63
C VAL A 213 -15.24 15.85 -3.90
N GLU A 214 -14.41 16.05 -2.87
CA GLU A 214 -13.03 16.51 -3.04
C GLU A 214 -12.15 15.48 -3.77
N CYS A 215 -12.34 14.18 -3.52
CA CYS A 215 -11.68 13.13 -4.30
C CYS A 215 -12.03 13.23 -5.80
N LEU A 216 -13.30 13.45 -6.11
CA LEU A 216 -13.79 13.60 -7.49
C LEU A 216 -13.23 14.86 -8.16
N LYS A 217 -13.22 15.99 -7.45
CA LYS A 217 -12.59 17.24 -7.94
C LYS A 217 -11.12 17.02 -8.25
N THR A 218 -10.41 16.34 -7.34
CA THR A 218 -9.00 15.99 -7.51
C THR A 218 -8.80 15.10 -8.74
N LEU A 219 -9.64 14.08 -8.91
CA LEU A 219 -9.58 13.16 -10.06
C LEU A 219 -9.78 13.90 -11.39
N ILE A 220 -10.75 14.82 -11.46
CA ILE A 220 -11.00 15.64 -12.65
C ILE A 220 -9.85 16.62 -12.89
N SER A 221 -9.29 17.23 -11.84
CA SER A 221 -8.14 18.12 -11.96
C SER A 221 -6.94 17.38 -12.56
N VAL A 222 -6.66 16.16 -12.12
CA VAL A 222 -5.60 15.30 -12.67
C VAL A 222 -5.85 15.00 -14.15
N ALA A 223 -7.11 14.68 -14.52
CA ALA A 223 -7.46 14.46 -15.92
C ALA A 223 -7.19 15.69 -16.80
N GLN A 224 -7.38 16.90 -16.26
CA GLN A 224 -7.10 18.16 -16.97
C GLN A 224 -5.61 18.48 -17.09
N THR A 225 -4.80 18.19 -16.07
CA THR A 225 -3.39 18.56 -16.04
C THR A 225 -2.47 17.53 -16.69
N ASP A 226 -2.87 16.26 -16.66
CA ASP A 226 -2.03 15.11 -17.00
C ASP A 226 -2.64 14.19 -18.07
N GLY A 227 -3.77 14.58 -18.67
CA GLY A 227 -4.57 13.76 -19.60
C GLY A 227 -3.76 12.97 -20.63
N ASN A 228 -2.84 13.65 -21.33
CA ASN A 228 -1.99 13.05 -22.36
C ASN A 228 -1.08 11.91 -21.87
N TYR A 229 -0.85 11.79 -20.56
CA TYR A 229 0.07 10.84 -19.95
C TYR A 229 -0.64 9.74 -19.14
N LEU A 230 -1.98 9.75 -19.12
CA LEU A 230 -2.78 8.81 -18.33
C LEU A 230 -2.89 7.42 -18.95
N GLY A 231 -2.79 7.30 -20.28
CA GLY A 231 -2.89 6.01 -20.97
C GLY A 231 -4.14 5.22 -20.55
N GLU A 232 -3.96 3.96 -20.17
CA GLU A 232 -5.07 3.07 -19.75
C GLU A 232 -5.83 3.55 -18.51
N ALA A 233 -5.23 4.41 -17.68
CA ALA A 233 -5.89 4.95 -16.50
C ALA A 233 -7.08 5.87 -16.83
N TRP A 234 -7.18 6.34 -18.08
CA TRP A 234 -8.36 7.05 -18.57
C TRP A 234 -9.65 6.26 -18.38
N TYR A 235 -9.59 4.93 -18.49
CA TYR A 235 -10.76 4.08 -18.33
C TYR A 235 -11.39 4.24 -16.95
N ASP A 236 -10.57 4.23 -15.89
CA ASP A 236 -11.06 4.38 -14.51
C ASP A 236 -11.66 5.77 -14.26
N ILE A 237 -11.09 6.82 -14.87
CA ILE A 237 -11.59 8.20 -14.77
C ILE A 237 -12.91 8.36 -15.52
N LEU A 238 -12.98 7.92 -16.77
CA LEU A 238 -14.20 7.99 -17.59
C LEU A 238 -15.33 7.18 -16.98
N LYS A 239 -15.01 6.03 -16.38
CA LYS A 239 -15.97 5.24 -15.63
C LYS A 239 -16.53 6.00 -14.43
N CYS A 240 -15.69 6.70 -13.67
CA CYS A 240 -16.15 7.56 -12.58
C CYS A 240 -17.06 8.69 -13.06
N ILE A 241 -16.69 9.35 -14.17
CA ILE A 241 -17.49 10.42 -14.76
C ILE A 241 -18.85 9.90 -15.24
N SER A 242 -18.88 8.74 -15.91
CA SER A 242 -20.12 8.12 -16.37
C SER A 242 -21.04 7.75 -15.20
N GLN A 243 -20.49 7.19 -14.12
CA GLN A 243 -21.28 6.89 -12.91
C GLN A 243 -21.77 8.15 -12.20
N LEU A 244 -21.01 9.25 -12.23
CA LEU A 244 -21.46 10.54 -11.71
C LEU A 244 -22.67 11.08 -12.47
N GLU A 245 -22.64 11.04 -13.81
CA GLU A 245 -23.76 11.49 -14.64
C GLU A 245 -25.02 10.66 -14.39
N LEU A 246 -24.87 9.32 -14.28
CA LEU A 246 -25.97 8.44 -13.90
C LEU A 246 -26.53 8.81 -12.51
N ALA A 247 -25.66 9.00 -11.50
CA ALA A 247 -26.08 9.37 -10.16
C ALA A 247 -26.84 10.71 -10.12
N GLN A 248 -26.42 11.71 -10.91
CA GLN A 248 -27.12 12.98 -11.05
C GLN A 248 -28.50 12.80 -11.68
N LEU A 249 -28.61 12.00 -12.74
CA LEU A 249 -29.86 11.75 -13.44
C LEU A 249 -30.88 11.05 -12.53
N PHE A 250 -30.45 10.10 -11.72
CA PHE A 250 -31.30 9.47 -10.69
C PHE A 250 -31.68 10.44 -9.55
N GLY A 251 -30.75 11.28 -9.09
CA GLY A 251 -31.02 12.29 -8.05
C GLY A 251 -32.05 13.34 -8.49
N ILE A 252 -31.94 13.83 -9.73
CA ILE A 252 -32.88 14.79 -10.33
C ILE A 252 -34.28 14.16 -10.48
N ASN A 253 -34.35 12.90 -10.94
CA ASN A 253 -35.61 12.19 -11.11
C ASN A 253 -36.30 11.83 -9.79
N ALA A 254 -35.54 11.48 -8.75
CA ALA A 254 -36.06 11.26 -7.40
C ALA A 254 -36.63 12.55 -6.79
N ASN A 255 -36.00 13.70 -7.03
CA ASN A 255 -36.49 15.00 -6.60
C ASN A 255 -37.76 15.42 -7.35
N LYS A 256 -37.84 15.21 -8.68
CA LYS A 256 -39.07 15.43 -9.46
C LYS A 256 -40.22 14.52 -9.02
N ALA A 257 -39.95 13.24 -8.73
CA ALA A 257 -40.94 12.30 -8.22
C ALA A 257 -41.44 12.72 -6.83
N ARG A 258 -40.56 13.16 -5.93
CA ARG A 258 -40.93 13.68 -4.60
C ARG A 258 -41.77 14.96 -4.67
N LEU A 259 -41.44 15.89 -5.56
CA LEU A 259 -42.23 17.11 -5.78
C LEU A 259 -43.62 16.78 -6.32
N ASN A 260 -43.75 15.77 -7.19
CA ASN A 260 -45.05 15.31 -7.69
C ASN A 260 -45.91 14.63 -6.61
N VAL A 261 -45.29 13.89 -5.67
CA VAL A 261 -45.99 13.28 -4.52
C VAL A 261 -46.40 14.34 -3.49
N ALA A 262 -45.56 15.35 -3.24
CA ALA A 262 -45.89 16.48 -2.38
C ALA A 262 -47.06 17.32 -2.93
N ASN A 263 -47.13 17.49 -4.26
CA ASN A 263 -48.26 18.15 -4.91
C ASN A 263 -49.57 17.33 -4.86
N HIS A 264 -49.50 15.99 -4.81
CA HIS A 264 -50.69 15.14 -4.63
C HIS A 264 -51.22 15.12 -3.18
N HIS A 265 -50.37 15.36 -2.17
CA HIS A 265 -50.78 15.42 -0.77
C HIS A 265 -51.38 16.77 -0.35
N HIS A 266 -51.34 17.81 -1.19
CA HIS A 266 -51.90 19.12 -0.83
C HIS A 266 -53.42 19.22 -1.00
N HIS A 267 -54.11 18.15 -1.43
CA HIS A 267 -55.57 18.14 -1.62
C HIS A 267 -56.38 17.38 -0.55
N HIS A 268 -55.77 16.78 0.48
CA HIS A 268 -56.53 16.15 1.57
C HIS A 268 -55.98 16.46 2.97
N HIS A 269 -56.73 17.33 3.65
CA HIS A 269 -56.90 17.50 5.09
C HIS A 269 -55.78 18.05 5.99
N GLN A 270 -56.04 19.29 6.43
CA GLN A 270 -55.73 19.87 7.74
C GLN A 270 -55.94 18.90 8.93
N TYR A 271 -55.08 19.05 9.95
CA TYR A 271 -55.07 18.50 11.32
C TYR A 271 -54.29 17.18 11.56
N GLN A 272 -53.01 17.27 11.94
CA GLN A 272 -52.55 17.10 13.34
C GLN A 272 -51.02 17.17 13.42
N ASN A 273 -50.53 18.05 14.29
CA ASN A 273 -49.14 18.09 14.74
C ASN A 273 -48.79 16.80 15.49
N LEU A 274 -47.66 16.16 15.17
CA LEU A 274 -46.60 15.73 16.09
C LEU A 274 -45.48 15.02 15.32
N THR A 275 -44.26 15.16 15.81
CA THR A 275 -42.95 14.65 15.32
C THR A 275 -42.21 15.60 14.35
N SER A 276 -41.58 16.67 14.86
CA SER A 276 -40.25 16.74 15.49
C SER A 276 -39.08 16.35 14.54
N ASN A 277 -38.30 17.37 14.19
CA ASN A 277 -36.90 17.31 13.76
C ASN A 277 -36.53 16.31 12.66
N SER A 278 -36.63 16.75 11.41
CA SER A 278 -35.62 16.36 10.42
C SER A 278 -35.26 17.59 9.61
N SER A 279 -34.10 18.15 9.92
CA SER A 279 -33.47 19.27 9.23
C SER A 279 -33.50 19.04 7.72
N ALA A 280 -34.05 20.02 7.00
CA ALA A 280 -34.04 20.10 5.55
C ALA A 280 -32.59 20.07 5.02
N TYR A 281 -32.11 18.89 4.63
CA TYR A 281 -30.90 18.78 3.81
C TYR A 281 -31.32 19.01 2.36
N THR A 282 -31.34 20.27 1.97
CA THR A 282 -31.37 20.68 0.57
C THR A 282 -30.14 20.07 -0.09
N PHE A 283 -30.30 18.95 -0.80
CA PHE A 283 -29.25 18.36 -1.63
C PHE A 283 -29.09 19.20 -2.90
N SER A 284 -28.81 20.50 -2.72
CA SER A 284 -28.25 21.35 -3.78
C SER A 284 -26.78 20.96 -3.85
N LEU A 285 -26.50 19.86 -4.52
CA LEU A 285 -25.13 19.46 -4.77
C LEU A 285 -24.41 20.60 -5.51
N PRO A 286 -23.21 21.02 -5.08
CA PRO A 286 -22.43 22.07 -5.73
C PRO A 286 -21.81 21.61 -7.06
N PHE A 287 -22.50 20.72 -7.80
CA PHE A 287 -22.01 20.15 -9.05
C PHE A 287 -22.30 21.02 -10.27
N ASP A 288 -23.27 21.92 -10.23
CA ASP A 288 -23.58 22.78 -11.40
C ASP A 288 -22.37 23.62 -11.82
N ASN A 289 -21.54 24.08 -10.88
CA ASN A 289 -20.32 24.83 -11.20
C ASN A 289 -19.17 23.96 -11.77
N LEU A 290 -19.23 22.63 -11.63
CA LEU A 290 -18.23 21.71 -12.20
C LEU A 290 -18.42 21.49 -13.70
N PHE A 291 -19.68 21.54 -14.17
CA PHE A 291 -20.05 21.28 -15.57
C PHE A 291 -20.15 22.55 -16.42
N TYR A 292 -20.40 23.72 -15.81
CA TYR A 292 -20.63 24.99 -16.52
C TYR A 292 -19.45 25.97 -16.52
N SER A 293 -18.31 25.65 -15.88
CA SER A 293 -17.08 26.43 -16.03
C SER A 293 -16.55 26.35 -17.47
N GLU A 294 -16.04 27.45 -18.04
CA GLU A 294 -15.43 27.52 -19.39
C GLU A 294 -14.27 26.51 -19.59
N LYS A 295 -13.76 25.90 -18.51
CA LYS A 295 -12.74 24.83 -18.51
C LYS A 295 -13.28 23.46 -18.09
N GLY A 296 -14.59 23.30 -17.97
CA GLY A 296 -15.25 22.09 -17.46
C GLY A 296 -15.32 20.95 -18.48
N LEU A 297 -15.74 19.77 -17.99
CA LEU A 297 -15.86 18.46 -18.68
C LEU A 297 -16.23 18.49 -20.18
N LYS A 298 -17.03 19.46 -20.65
CA LYS A 298 -17.31 19.65 -22.08
C LYS A 298 -16.05 19.93 -22.93
N SER A 299 -15.06 20.66 -22.42
CA SER A 299 -13.80 20.92 -23.13
C SER A 299 -12.91 19.67 -23.21
N LEU A 300 -12.97 18.78 -22.21
CA LEU A 300 -12.25 17.51 -22.18
C LEU A 300 -12.84 16.50 -23.18
N VAL A 301 -14.17 16.36 -23.18
CA VAL A 301 -14.88 15.41 -24.06
C VAL A 301 -14.78 15.84 -25.54
N PHE A 302 -14.79 17.15 -25.84
CA PHE A 302 -14.75 17.61 -27.23
C PHE A 302 -13.34 17.70 -27.84
N ASN A 303 -12.30 18.08 -27.07
CA ASN A 303 -10.97 18.27 -27.66
C ASN A 303 -10.12 16.99 -27.72
N GLU A 304 -10.20 16.07 -26.76
CA GLU A 304 -9.28 14.91 -26.74
C GLU A 304 -9.86 13.64 -27.41
N ILE A 305 -11.19 13.45 -27.40
CA ILE A 305 -11.80 12.29 -28.08
C ILE A 305 -11.71 12.41 -29.61
N TYR A 306 -11.68 13.62 -30.16
CA TYR A 306 -11.56 13.86 -31.60
C TYR A 306 -10.13 13.86 -32.15
N LEU A 307 -9.10 13.89 -31.29
CA LEU A 307 -7.70 13.87 -31.71
C LEU A 307 -7.09 12.45 -31.72
N THR A 308 -7.87 11.43 -31.36
CA THR A 308 -7.43 10.02 -31.36
C THR A 308 -8.13 9.16 -32.44
N TYR A 309 -8.76 9.80 -33.44
CA TYR A 309 -9.22 9.16 -34.68
C TYR A 309 -8.66 9.87 -35.90
#